data_AF-A0A7W0S6L1-F1
#
_entry.id   AF-A0A7W0S6L1-F1
#
_cell.length_a   1.000
_cell.length_b   1.000
_cell.length_c   1.000
_cell.angle_alpha   90.00
_cell.angle_beta   90.00
_cell.angle_gamma   90.00
#
_symmetry.space_group_name_H-M   'P 1'
#
loop_
_entity.id
_entity.type
_entity.pdbx_description
1 polymer ?
#
loop_
_entity_poly.entity_id
_entity_poly.type
_entity_poly.pdbx_seq_one_letter_code
_entity_poly.pdbx_strand_id
1 'polypeptide(L)'
;GYNFLVDRFGTIYEGRFGGLDRNVVGAHAQGFNTGSVGIALLGTYGSTAPSPAAQDAIAALVSWRLDLAHVDPTAALTFVSGGSNRFPTGVPVLLRGVSGHRDTGFTECPGDQLYGRLNSLAVAAAQTGGPKIYEPRVESGEGLVRFRARLSSGQPWTVVVADAGNVEVARGTGTGTTVDWTWDSILASAGRYTWTIRSGSARPASGPLRVRGVSVPLAVQALATMPETITPNGDGQSDAATVSYRLTVAANVTVEVVDAAGVTVATAVDRVWTRPGKHTATVDGVNLPDGMYDILVRARTPVGLQVEKSTSLRVSRTLGLVSVTPDLFSPNGDGRNDRLQIGFELTVAAEVSIRILRDGRWVASPHDAIYEAGAHSFEWNGARAAGRLRDGSYSVVVEVSDEVVGAISAAVPFTSDTTAPRVRLLPARGIRVSVSEPAILYLTIDGARREREVKRAGVVRIPWSGAARRVRVVARDAAGNTSSPVVRLRDSSLAGE
;
A
#
# COMPACT_ATOMS: atom_id res chain seq x y z
N GLY A 1 -43.30 -32.82 25.85
CA GLY A 1 -42.19 -33.79 25.90
C GLY A 1 -40.86 -33.08 26.04
N TYR A 2 -39.93 -33.69 26.77
CA TYR A 2 -38.58 -33.19 27.05
C TYR A 2 -37.62 -33.49 25.89
N ASN A 3 -36.50 -32.76 25.81
CA ASN A 3 -35.44 -33.04 24.85
C ASN A 3 -34.63 -34.27 25.27
N PHE A 4 -34.37 -34.42 26.57
CA PHE A 4 -33.59 -35.52 27.13
C PHE A 4 -34.29 -36.14 28.33
N LEU A 5 -34.04 -37.43 28.54
CA LEU A 5 -34.38 -38.12 29.79
C LEU A 5 -33.10 -38.70 30.38
N VAL A 6 -33.01 -38.70 31.71
CA VAL A 6 -31.89 -39.27 32.47
C VAL A 6 -32.47 -40.28 33.44
N ASP A 7 -31.91 -41.49 33.50
CA ASP A 7 -32.29 -42.47 34.51
C ASP A 7 -31.45 -42.37 35.79
N ARG A 8 -31.78 -43.18 36.79
CA ARG A 8 -31.04 -43.22 38.07
C ARG A 8 -29.59 -43.73 37.95
N PHE A 9 -29.22 -44.34 36.84
CA PHE A 9 -27.88 -44.85 36.58
C PHE A 9 -27.03 -43.87 35.76
N GLY A 10 -27.59 -42.72 35.36
CA GLY A 10 -26.91 -41.72 34.54
C GLY A 10 -27.02 -41.99 33.04
N THR A 11 -27.83 -42.96 32.61
CA THR A 11 -28.09 -43.18 31.18
C THR A 11 -28.88 -42.01 30.63
N ILE A 12 -28.39 -41.41 29.54
CA ILE A 12 -29.03 -40.32 28.84
C ILE A 12 -29.77 -40.88 27.62
N TYR A 13 -31.07 -40.60 27.55
CA TYR A 13 -31.93 -40.95 26.42
C TYR A 13 -32.31 -39.69 25.65
N GLU A 14 -32.37 -39.79 24.33
CA GLU A 14 -33.07 -38.80 23.51
C GLU A 14 -34.57 -38.90 23.79
N GLY A 15 -35.18 -37.78 24.14
CA GLY A 15 -36.63 -37.67 24.30
C GLY A 15 -37.28 -37.28 22.99
N ARG A 16 -37.36 -35.97 22.75
CA ARG A 16 -37.92 -35.44 21.50
C ARG A 16 -36.92 -35.60 20.36
N PHE A 17 -37.31 -36.35 19.33
CA PHE A 17 -36.51 -36.64 18.14
C PHE A 17 -35.83 -35.40 17.54
N GLY A 18 -34.55 -35.55 17.22
CA GLY A 18 -33.66 -34.51 16.72
C GLY A 18 -33.06 -33.62 17.82
N GLY A 19 -33.32 -33.92 19.09
CA GLY A 19 -32.83 -33.14 20.23
C GLY A 19 -31.32 -33.22 20.41
N LEU A 20 -30.70 -34.30 19.91
CA LEU A 20 -29.24 -34.46 19.91
C LEU A 20 -28.57 -33.50 18.90
N ASP A 21 -29.11 -33.40 17.69
CA ASP A 21 -28.46 -32.71 16.56
C ASP A 21 -28.99 -31.29 16.30
N ARG A 22 -30.17 -30.95 16.83
CA ARG A 22 -30.89 -29.70 16.53
C ARG A 22 -31.42 -29.04 17.79
N ASN A 23 -31.66 -27.72 17.70
CA ASN A 23 -32.38 -26.96 18.73
C ASN A 23 -33.90 -27.15 18.60
N VAL A 24 -34.38 -28.36 18.90
CA VAL A 24 -35.80 -28.70 18.83
C VAL A 24 -36.56 -28.09 20.01
N VAL A 25 -37.65 -27.37 19.73
CA VAL A 25 -38.53 -26.83 20.77
C VAL A 25 -39.31 -27.95 21.44
N GLY A 26 -39.14 -28.09 22.75
CA GLY A 26 -39.84 -29.08 23.57
C GLY A 26 -41.30 -28.71 23.86
N ALA A 27 -41.92 -29.49 24.74
CA ALA A 27 -43.21 -29.18 25.37
C ALA A 27 -43.14 -29.62 26.83
N HIS A 28 -42.12 -29.15 27.54
CA HIS A 28 -41.74 -29.52 28.91
C HIS A 28 -42.12 -28.45 29.92
N ALA A 29 -42.08 -27.18 29.56
CA ALA A 29 -42.44 -26.06 30.42
C ALA A 29 -43.39 -25.11 29.66
N GLN A 30 -44.69 -25.18 29.96
CA GLN A 30 -45.70 -24.34 29.32
C GLN A 30 -45.32 -22.85 29.42
N GLY A 31 -45.34 -22.14 28.30
CA GLY A 31 -44.93 -20.73 28.22
C GLY A 31 -43.42 -20.48 28.15
N PHE A 32 -42.57 -21.49 28.35
CA PHE A 32 -41.10 -21.32 28.41
C PHE A 32 -40.32 -22.35 27.57
N ASN A 33 -40.98 -23.01 26.61
CA ASN A 33 -40.34 -24.04 25.77
C ASN A 33 -39.34 -23.46 24.75
N THR A 34 -39.63 -22.28 24.19
CA THR A 34 -38.77 -21.64 23.18
C THR A 34 -37.55 -21.01 23.84
N GLY A 35 -36.36 -21.31 23.32
CA GLY A 35 -35.09 -20.83 23.89
C GLY A 35 -34.61 -21.62 25.12
N SER A 36 -35.25 -22.74 25.46
CA SER A 36 -34.83 -23.63 26.55
C SER A 36 -34.67 -25.08 26.08
N VAL A 37 -33.98 -25.90 26.87
CA VAL A 37 -33.85 -27.35 26.68
C VAL A 37 -34.43 -28.05 27.91
N GLY A 38 -35.33 -29.00 27.69
CA GLY A 38 -35.95 -29.77 28.77
C GLY A 38 -35.20 -31.07 29.04
N ILE A 39 -34.85 -31.31 30.31
CA ILE A 39 -34.28 -32.58 30.80
C ILE A 39 -35.23 -33.16 31.85
N ALA A 40 -35.72 -34.39 31.63
CA ALA A 40 -36.46 -35.14 32.63
C ALA A 40 -35.55 -36.11 33.37
N LEU A 41 -35.47 -36.00 34.69
CA LEU A 41 -34.88 -37.05 35.50
C LEU A 41 -35.98 -38.06 35.89
N LEU A 42 -35.81 -39.33 35.52
CA LEU A 42 -36.82 -40.37 35.74
C LEU A 42 -36.97 -40.69 37.24
N GLY A 43 -38.03 -40.16 37.85
CA GLY A 43 -38.36 -40.32 39.27
C GLY A 43 -39.18 -39.14 39.79
N THR A 44 -39.46 -39.11 41.10
CA THR A 44 -40.25 -38.04 41.76
C THR A 44 -39.43 -37.10 42.65
N TYR A 45 -38.34 -37.59 43.26
CA TYR A 45 -37.34 -36.83 44.05
C TYR A 45 -37.91 -35.84 45.10
N GLY A 46 -39.09 -36.13 45.66
CA GLY A 46 -39.66 -35.37 46.77
C GLY A 46 -38.82 -35.53 48.06
N SER A 47 -38.55 -36.78 48.46
CA SER A 47 -37.77 -37.12 49.66
C SER A 47 -36.47 -37.86 49.37
N THR A 48 -36.33 -38.48 48.20
CA THR A 48 -35.14 -39.24 47.81
C THR A 48 -34.20 -38.37 46.98
N ALA A 49 -32.91 -38.34 47.33
CA ALA A 49 -31.91 -37.61 46.54
C ALA A 49 -31.64 -38.31 45.18
N PRO A 50 -31.42 -37.54 44.10
CA PRO A 50 -30.86 -38.06 42.85
C PRO A 50 -29.53 -38.78 43.10
N SER A 51 -29.29 -39.88 42.40
CA SER A 51 -27.99 -40.57 42.48
C SER A 51 -26.85 -39.65 41.97
N PRO A 52 -25.61 -39.86 42.41
CA PRO A 52 -24.45 -39.14 41.87
C PRO A 52 -24.35 -39.28 40.34
N ALA A 53 -24.49 -40.50 39.81
CA ALA A 53 -24.43 -40.76 38.37
C ALA A 53 -25.48 -39.96 37.57
N ALA A 54 -26.70 -39.82 38.10
CA ALA A 54 -27.73 -38.99 37.47
C ALA A 54 -27.39 -37.49 37.52
N GLN A 55 -26.82 -37.01 38.63
CA GLN A 55 -26.38 -35.62 38.77
C GLN A 55 -25.25 -35.30 37.79
N ASP A 56 -24.27 -36.18 37.66
CA ASP A 56 -23.14 -36.02 36.73
C ASP A 56 -23.64 -36.00 35.27
N ALA A 57 -24.58 -36.88 34.91
CA ALA A 57 -25.20 -36.89 33.60
C ALA A 57 -25.96 -35.60 33.29
N ILE A 58 -26.70 -35.05 34.27
CA ILE A 58 -27.38 -33.76 34.12
C ILE A 58 -26.37 -32.62 33.95
N ALA A 59 -25.33 -32.57 34.78
CA ALA A 59 -24.30 -31.53 34.70
C ALA A 59 -23.57 -31.56 33.34
N ALA A 60 -23.24 -32.74 32.83
CA ALA A 60 -22.64 -32.93 31.51
C ALA A 60 -23.58 -32.46 30.38
N LEU A 61 -24.87 -32.82 30.44
CA LEU A 61 -25.88 -32.36 29.48
C LEU A 61 -26.03 -30.83 29.49
N VAL A 62 -26.16 -30.24 30.68
CA VAL A 62 -26.29 -28.78 30.83
C VAL A 62 -25.04 -28.09 30.29
N SER A 63 -23.84 -28.58 30.64
CA SER A 63 -22.57 -28.04 30.15
C SER A 63 -22.52 -28.04 28.63
N TRP A 64 -22.82 -29.18 28.01
CA TRP A 64 -22.81 -29.31 26.55
C TRP A 64 -23.83 -28.39 25.87
N ARG A 65 -25.07 -28.39 26.34
CA ARG A 65 -26.15 -27.62 25.70
C ARG A 65 -25.97 -26.12 25.85
N LEU A 66 -25.50 -25.66 27.01
CA LEU A 66 -25.27 -24.24 27.23
C LEU A 66 -23.97 -23.73 26.61
N ASP A 67 -22.93 -24.58 26.47
CA ASP A 67 -21.72 -24.25 25.70
C ASP A 67 -22.04 -24.03 24.21
N LEU A 68 -22.89 -24.88 23.62
CA LEU A 68 -23.39 -24.67 22.25
C LEU A 68 -24.13 -23.34 22.07
N ALA A 69 -24.81 -22.87 23.12
CA ALA A 69 -25.57 -21.63 23.11
C ALA A 69 -24.78 -20.42 23.63
N HIS A 70 -23.53 -20.60 24.07
CA HIS A 70 -22.73 -19.60 24.76
C HIS A 70 -23.43 -18.96 25.98
N VAL A 71 -24.18 -19.76 26.75
CA VAL A 71 -24.88 -19.32 27.96
C VAL A 71 -24.12 -19.79 29.19
N ASP A 72 -23.97 -18.92 30.19
CA ASP A 72 -23.43 -19.33 31.49
C ASP A 72 -24.51 -20.07 32.28
N PRO A 73 -24.29 -21.33 32.70
CA PRO A 73 -25.26 -22.09 33.50
C PRO A 73 -25.66 -21.40 34.82
N THR A 74 -24.77 -20.56 35.36
CA THR A 74 -24.96 -19.85 36.63
C THR A 74 -25.61 -18.47 36.46
N ALA A 75 -25.84 -18.01 35.23
CA ALA A 75 -26.46 -16.72 34.97
C ALA A 75 -27.94 -16.66 35.36
N ALA A 76 -28.42 -15.45 35.59
CA ALA A 76 -29.84 -15.13 35.63
C ALA A 76 -30.24 -14.50 34.28
N LEU A 77 -31.32 -15.00 33.70
CA LEU A 77 -31.78 -14.68 32.35
C LEU A 77 -33.24 -14.23 32.40
N THR A 78 -33.57 -13.17 31.65
CA THR A 78 -34.96 -12.73 31.52
C THR A 78 -35.63 -13.44 30.35
N PHE A 79 -36.72 -14.15 30.62
CA PHE A 79 -37.55 -14.81 29.62
C PHE A 79 -38.92 -14.15 29.55
N VAL A 80 -39.43 -13.92 28.34
CA VAL A 80 -40.81 -13.48 28.14
C VAL A 80 -41.71 -14.71 28.16
N SER A 81 -42.63 -14.77 29.12
CA SER A 81 -43.60 -15.86 29.23
C SER A 81 -44.49 -15.92 27.99
N GLY A 82 -44.61 -17.10 27.39
CA GLY A 82 -45.63 -17.42 26.38
C GLY A 82 -47.02 -17.65 26.96
N GLY A 83 -47.17 -17.63 28.29
CA GLY A 83 -48.39 -17.97 29.02
C GLY A 83 -48.28 -19.35 29.68
N SER A 84 -48.45 -19.39 30.99
CA SER A 84 -48.45 -20.59 31.82
C SER A 84 -49.53 -20.46 32.91
N ASN A 85 -49.73 -21.52 33.69
CA ASN A 85 -50.62 -21.45 34.86
C ASN A 85 -50.11 -20.52 35.97
N ARG A 86 -48.85 -20.05 35.91
CA ARG A 86 -48.23 -19.17 36.90
C ARG A 86 -47.98 -17.74 36.39
N PHE A 87 -47.66 -17.60 35.11
CA PHE A 87 -47.30 -16.31 34.49
C PHE A 87 -48.11 -16.08 33.20
N PRO A 88 -48.85 -14.96 33.10
CA PRO A 88 -49.51 -14.56 31.87
C PRO A 88 -48.53 -14.38 30.69
N THR A 89 -49.06 -14.43 29.47
CA THR A 89 -48.29 -14.16 28.24
C THR A 89 -47.75 -12.73 28.24
N GLY A 90 -46.51 -12.54 27.78
CA GLY A 90 -45.85 -11.24 27.66
C GLY A 90 -45.12 -10.76 28.91
N VAL A 91 -45.28 -11.43 30.05
CA VAL A 91 -44.62 -11.04 31.30
C VAL A 91 -43.13 -11.44 31.27
N PRO A 92 -42.19 -10.51 31.50
CA PRO A 92 -40.79 -10.84 31.69
C PRO A 92 -40.59 -11.51 33.05
N VAL A 93 -39.94 -12.68 33.05
CA VAL A 93 -39.65 -13.49 34.24
C VAL A 93 -38.15 -13.72 34.32
N LEU A 94 -37.56 -13.45 35.48
CA LEU A 94 -36.17 -13.75 35.75
C LEU A 94 -36.04 -15.22 36.14
N LEU A 95 -35.28 -15.98 35.35
CA LEU A 95 -35.01 -17.40 35.55
C LEU A 95 -33.52 -17.64 35.69
N ARG A 96 -33.14 -18.75 36.33
CA ARG A 96 -31.75 -19.22 36.36
C ARG A 96 -31.42 -19.91 35.03
N GLY A 97 -30.15 -19.91 34.63
CA GLY A 97 -29.66 -20.70 33.49
C GLY A 97 -30.02 -22.19 33.62
N VAL A 98 -30.06 -22.69 34.85
CA VAL A 98 -30.66 -24.00 35.20
C VAL A 98 -31.86 -23.78 36.13
N SER A 99 -33.05 -23.94 35.58
CA SER A 99 -34.33 -23.74 36.29
C SER A 99 -35.12 -25.04 36.42
N GLY A 100 -35.91 -25.15 37.49
CA GLY A 100 -36.86 -26.23 37.70
C GLY A 100 -38.25 -25.85 37.19
N HIS A 101 -39.13 -26.82 36.94
CA HIS A 101 -40.49 -26.51 36.46
C HIS A 101 -41.27 -25.61 37.43
N ARG A 102 -41.03 -25.76 38.74
CA ARG A 102 -41.53 -24.88 39.80
C ARG A 102 -41.24 -23.38 39.58
N ASP A 103 -40.17 -23.06 38.84
CA ASP A 103 -39.82 -21.66 38.52
C ASP A 103 -40.73 -21.06 37.45
N THR A 104 -41.45 -21.89 36.70
CA THR A 104 -42.24 -21.50 35.52
C THR A 104 -43.73 -21.85 35.62
N GLY A 105 -44.12 -22.73 36.54
CA GLY A 105 -45.50 -23.18 36.71
C GLY A 105 -45.79 -23.69 38.12
N PHE A 106 -47.09 -23.81 38.47
CA PHE A 106 -47.50 -24.46 39.72
C PHE A 106 -47.40 -25.98 39.58
N THR A 107 -46.34 -26.56 40.16
CA THR A 107 -46.06 -28.00 40.12
C THR A 107 -45.07 -28.41 41.21
N GLU A 108 -45.11 -29.68 41.62
CA GLU A 108 -44.13 -30.29 42.53
C GLU A 108 -42.80 -30.57 41.82
N CYS A 109 -42.81 -30.79 40.49
CA CYS A 109 -41.63 -31.10 39.70
C CYS A 109 -40.56 -29.99 39.79
N PRO A 110 -39.28 -30.33 40.02
CA PRO A 110 -38.67 -31.66 39.91
C PRO A 110 -38.58 -32.47 41.22
N GLY A 111 -39.36 -32.14 42.24
CA GLY A 111 -39.20 -32.65 43.60
C GLY A 111 -38.19 -31.83 44.40
N ASP A 112 -38.35 -31.79 45.73
CA ASP A 112 -37.55 -30.91 46.59
C ASP A 112 -36.06 -31.26 46.59
N GLN A 113 -35.71 -32.55 46.54
CA GLN A 113 -34.32 -32.99 46.57
C GLN A 113 -33.55 -32.64 45.29
N LEU A 114 -34.19 -32.70 44.12
CA LEU A 114 -33.56 -32.27 42.87
C LEU A 114 -33.58 -30.73 42.75
N TYR A 115 -34.68 -30.08 43.14
CA TYR A 115 -34.78 -28.61 43.07
C TYR A 115 -33.71 -27.92 43.92
N GLY A 116 -33.44 -28.44 45.12
CA GLY A 116 -32.36 -27.95 46.00
C GLY A 116 -30.95 -28.07 45.40
N ARG A 117 -30.76 -28.88 44.36
CA ARG A 117 -29.46 -29.14 43.71
C ARG A 117 -29.24 -28.36 42.42
N LEU A 118 -30.22 -27.61 41.92
CA LEU A 118 -30.11 -26.92 40.62
C LEU A 118 -28.93 -25.95 40.55
N ASN A 119 -28.66 -25.21 41.63
CA ASN A 119 -27.51 -24.29 41.68
C ASN A 119 -26.18 -25.06 41.65
N SER A 120 -26.04 -26.15 42.42
CA SER A 120 -24.83 -26.98 42.38
C SER A 120 -24.62 -27.65 41.03
N LEU A 121 -25.71 -28.07 40.36
CA LEU A 121 -25.64 -28.63 39.01
C LEU A 121 -25.22 -27.58 37.98
N ALA A 122 -25.69 -26.33 38.11
CA ALA A 122 -25.23 -25.22 37.27
C ALA A 122 -23.73 -24.94 37.45
N VAL A 123 -23.25 -24.89 38.69
CA VAL A 123 -21.82 -24.70 38.99
C VAL A 123 -21.00 -25.86 38.44
N ALA A 124 -21.43 -27.11 38.66
CA ALA A 124 -20.76 -28.28 38.12
C ALA A 124 -20.72 -28.26 36.58
N ALA A 125 -21.82 -27.85 35.93
CA ALA A 125 -21.87 -27.72 34.47
C ALA A 125 -20.91 -26.66 33.93
N ALA A 126 -20.78 -25.52 34.63
CA ALA A 126 -19.85 -24.45 34.26
C ALA A 126 -18.37 -24.90 34.39
N GLN A 127 -18.09 -25.85 35.28
CA GLN A 127 -16.75 -26.43 35.50
C GLN A 127 -16.48 -27.69 34.65
N THR A 128 -17.50 -28.22 33.98
CA THR A 128 -17.37 -29.44 33.18
C THR A 128 -16.83 -29.12 31.78
N GLY A 129 -15.84 -29.90 31.33
CA GLY A 129 -15.24 -29.78 30.01
C GLY A 129 -14.16 -28.70 29.91
N GLY A 130 -13.91 -28.23 28.69
CA GLY A 130 -12.92 -27.18 28.42
C GLY A 130 -13.44 -25.75 28.69
N PRO A 131 -12.56 -24.73 28.53
CA PRO A 131 -12.91 -23.32 28.64
C PRO A 131 -14.12 -22.93 27.78
N LYS A 132 -14.87 -21.92 28.23
CA LYS A 132 -16.13 -21.49 27.61
C LYS A 132 -16.10 -20.02 27.25
N ILE A 133 -16.77 -19.69 26.14
CA ILE A 133 -17.13 -18.32 25.77
C ILE A 133 -18.60 -18.13 26.12
N TYR A 134 -18.90 -17.12 26.94
CA TYR A 134 -20.23 -16.76 27.37
C TYR A 134 -20.65 -15.41 26.79
N GLU A 135 -21.92 -15.33 26.40
CA GLU A 135 -22.63 -14.12 25.98
C GLU A 135 -21.87 -13.26 24.96
N PRO A 136 -21.47 -13.83 23.80
CA PRO A 136 -20.91 -13.03 22.73
C PRO A 136 -21.94 -12.01 22.22
N ARG A 137 -21.57 -10.73 22.24
CA ARG A 137 -22.40 -9.61 21.78
C ARG A 137 -21.65 -8.79 20.75
N VAL A 138 -22.38 -8.34 19.73
CA VAL A 138 -21.87 -7.45 18.69
C VAL A 138 -22.81 -6.26 18.57
N GLU A 139 -22.25 -5.07 18.67
CA GLU A 139 -22.96 -3.80 18.59
C GLU A 139 -22.37 -2.96 17.46
N SER A 140 -23.21 -2.58 16.49
CA SER A 140 -22.83 -1.73 15.37
C SER A 140 -23.32 -0.30 15.61
N GLY A 141 -22.41 0.67 15.46
CA GLY A 141 -22.69 2.11 15.48
C GLY A 141 -22.26 2.79 14.18
N GLU A 142 -22.09 4.12 14.22
CA GLU A 142 -21.62 4.95 13.11
C GLU A 142 -20.15 4.65 12.75
N GLY A 143 -19.93 3.60 11.95
CA GLY A 143 -18.59 3.20 11.52
C GLY A 143 -17.76 2.46 12.58
N LEU A 144 -18.33 2.14 13.74
CA LEU A 144 -17.68 1.35 14.78
C LEU A 144 -18.46 0.05 15.04
N VAL A 145 -17.76 -1.05 15.24
CA VAL A 145 -18.35 -2.35 15.61
C VAL A 145 -17.65 -2.88 16.85
N ARG A 146 -18.37 -3.00 17.97
CA ARG A 146 -17.83 -3.48 19.25
C ARG A 146 -18.21 -4.94 19.48
N PHE A 147 -17.22 -5.75 19.83
CA PHE A 147 -17.33 -7.17 20.13
C PHE A 147 -17.07 -7.39 21.61
N ARG A 148 -18.00 -8.04 22.31
CA ARG A 148 -17.88 -8.35 23.74
C ARG A 148 -18.20 -9.80 24.03
N ALA A 149 -17.50 -10.39 24.99
CA ALA A 149 -17.83 -11.70 25.56
C ALA A 149 -17.14 -11.87 26.92
N ARG A 150 -17.58 -12.85 27.71
CA ARG A 150 -16.87 -13.30 28.92
C ARG A 150 -16.30 -14.70 28.71
N LEU A 151 -15.13 -14.95 29.26
CA LEU A 151 -14.48 -16.24 29.26
C LEU A 151 -14.59 -16.88 30.65
N SER A 152 -14.75 -18.20 30.71
CA SER A 152 -14.81 -18.95 31.98
C SER A 152 -13.49 -18.92 32.76
N SER A 153 -12.37 -18.65 32.10
CA SER A 153 -11.04 -18.49 32.70
C SER A 153 -10.18 -17.53 31.86
N GLY A 154 -9.13 -16.98 32.47
CA GLY A 154 -8.25 -16.01 31.81
C GLY A 154 -7.41 -16.66 30.71
N GLN A 155 -7.56 -16.22 29.47
CA GLN A 155 -6.88 -16.81 28.30
C GLN A 155 -6.59 -15.77 27.22
N PRO A 156 -5.64 -16.05 26.30
CA PRO A 156 -5.53 -15.30 25.06
C PRO A 156 -6.75 -15.50 24.19
N TRP A 157 -7.30 -14.39 23.69
CA TRP A 157 -8.46 -14.38 22.81
C TRP A 157 -8.19 -13.60 21.54
N THR A 158 -8.91 -13.96 20.48
CA THR A 158 -8.92 -13.26 19.21
C THR A 158 -10.35 -13.02 18.74
N VAL A 159 -10.59 -11.88 18.12
CA VAL A 159 -11.79 -11.57 17.34
C VAL A 159 -11.35 -11.37 15.91
N VAL A 160 -11.93 -12.10 14.98
CA VAL A 160 -11.64 -11.98 13.54
C VAL A 160 -12.92 -11.57 12.82
N VAL A 161 -12.82 -10.58 11.94
CA VAL A 161 -13.89 -10.20 11.01
C VAL A 161 -13.44 -10.57 9.59
N ALA A 162 -14.28 -11.31 8.88
CA ALA A 162 -14.03 -11.73 7.51
C ALA A 162 -15.16 -11.27 6.57
N ASP A 163 -14.81 -10.95 5.33
CA ASP A 163 -15.77 -10.58 4.29
C ASP A 163 -16.55 -11.78 3.73
N ALA A 164 -17.38 -11.55 2.71
CA ALA A 164 -18.16 -12.60 2.06
C ALA A 164 -17.32 -13.68 1.36
N GLY A 165 -16.05 -13.39 1.06
CA GLY A 165 -15.07 -14.34 0.51
C GLY A 165 -14.26 -15.08 1.59
N ASN A 166 -14.62 -14.94 2.87
CA ASN A 166 -13.86 -15.44 4.02
C ASN A 166 -12.44 -14.85 4.15
N VAL A 167 -12.19 -13.67 3.57
CA VAL A 167 -10.92 -12.96 3.73
C VAL A 167 -10.97 -12.15 5.03
N GLU A 168 -9.97 -12.32 5.90
CA GLU A 168 -9.83 -11.50 7.11
C GLU A 168 -9.63 -10.03 6.74
N VAL A 169 -10.52 -9.17 7.24
CA VAL A 169 -10.45 -7.71 7.04
C VAL A 169 -10.08 -6.96 8.32
N ALA A 170 -10.27 -7.58 9.48
CA ALA A 170 -9.92 -6.99 10.76
C ALA A 170 -9.71 -8.06 11.84
N ARG A 171 -8.86 -7.74 12.82
CA ARG A 171 -8.55 -8.61 13.95
C ARG A 171 -8.31 -7.80 15.22
N GLY A 172 -8.95 -8.26 16.30
CA GLY A 172 -8.67 -7.86 17.67
C GLY A 172 -8.05 -9.01 18.44
N THR A 173 -7.19 -8.70 19.41
CA THR A 173 -6.56 -9.71 20.28
C THR A 173 -6.43 -9.16 21.69
N GLY A 174 -6.43 -10.03 22.69
CA GLY A 174 -6.15 -9.67 24.06
C GLY A 174 -5.96 -10.89 24.94
N THR A 175 -5.84 -10.67 26.25
CA THR A 175 -5.71 -11.73 27.25
C THR A 175 -6.57 -11.38 28.47
N GLY A 176 -7.07 -12.39 29.17
CA GLY A 176 -7.87 -12.22 30.39
C GLY A 176 -9.22 -12.91 30.28
N THR A 177 -10.16 -12.55 31.15
CA THR A 177 -11.52 -13.14 31.19
C THR A 177 -12.55 -12.36 30.40
N THR A 178 -12.18 -11.22 29.83
CA THR A 178 -13.08 -10.31 29.13
C THR A 178 -12.58 -10.11 27.71
N VAL A 179 -13.45 -10.36 26.74
CA VAL A 179 -13.28 -9.94 25.36
C VAL A 179 -13.97 -8.59 25.23
N ASP A 180 -13.24 -7.56 24.85
CA ASP A 180 -13.78 -6.25 24.54
C ASP A 180 -12.89 -5.58 23.50
N TRP A 181 -13.37 -5.51 22.27
CA TRP A 181 -12.62 -4.93 21.16
C TRP A 181 -13.57 -4.19 20.22
N THR A 182 -13.14 -3.01 19.78
CA THR A 182 -13.87 -2.19 18.82
C THR A 182 -13.11 -2.13 17.51
N TRP A 183 -13.78 -2.50 16.42
CA TRP A 183 -13.30 -2.33 15.07
C TRP A 183 -13.80 -1.02 14.49
N ASP A 184 -12.90 -0.22 13.93
CA ASP A 184 -13.24 0.91 13.05
C ASP A 184 -13.50 0.40 11.64
N SER A 185 -14.77 0.39 11.25
CA SER A 185 -15.26 -0.08 9.96
C SER A 185 -15.47 1.06 8.95
N ILE A 186 -14.98 2.28 9.20
CA ILE A 186 -15.26 3.44 8.32
C ILE A 186 -14.73 3.27 6.89
N LEU A 187 -13.61 2.55 6.75
CA LEU A 187 -12.98 2.22 5.47
C LEU A 187 -13.42 0.85 4.92
N ALA A 188 -14.23 0.10 5.67
CA ALA A 188 -14.73 -1.18 5.21
C ALA A 188 -15.85 -0.96 4.19
N SER A 189 -15.82 -1.72 3.09
CA SER A 189 -16.88 -1.71 2.10
C SER A 189 -18.23 -2.05 2.74
N ALA A 190 -19.30 -1.40 2.28
CA ALA A 190 -20.65 -1.81 2.66
C ALA A 190 -20.88 -3.27 2.24
N GLY A 191 -21.39 -4.11 3.15
CA GLY A 191 -21.51 -5.53 2.84
C GLY A 191 -21.88 -6.43 4.01
N ARG A 192 -21.92 -7.73 3.71
CA ARG A 192 -22.05 -8.80 4.69
C ARG A 192 -20.66 -9.29 5.10
N TYR A 193 -20.51 -9.49 6.39
CA TYR A 193 -19.31 -9.99 7.04
C TYR A 193 -19.68 -11.14 7.98
N THR A 194 -18.68 -11.89 8.39
CA THR A 194 -18.75 -12.83 9.50
C THR A 194 -17.77 -12.41 10.58
N TRP A 195 -18.09 -12.68 11.82
CA TRP A 195 -17.17 -12.51 12.94
C TRP A 195 -16.98 -13.83 13.66
N THR A 196 -15.80 -14.02 14.24
CA THR A 196 -15.49 -15.16 15.09
C THR A 196 -14.64 -14.74 16.29
N ILE A 197 -15.08 -15.10 17.49
CA ILE A 197 -14.30 -15.02 18.73
C ILE A 197 -13.70 -16.40 19.00
N ARG A 198 -12.39 -16.48 19.20
CA ARG A 198 -11.66 -17.69 19.60
C ARG A 198 -10.87 -17.45 20.88
N SER A 199 -10.76 -18.48 21.70
CA SER A 199 -9.92 -18.48 22.91
C SER A 199 -9.52 -19.90 23.25
N GLY A 200 -8.23 -20.23 23.11
CA GLY A 200 -7.70 -21.57 23.40
C GLY A 200 -8.52 -22.69 22.74
N SER A 201 -8.92 -23.67 23.55
CA SER A 201 -9.77 -24.80 23.13
C SER A 201 -11.28 -24.56 23.33
N ALA A 202 -11.69 -23.32 23.67
CA ALA A 202 -13.10 -23.01 23.81
C ALA A 202 -13.82 -23.12 22.46
N ARG A 203 -15.10 -23.53 22.50
CA ARG A 203 -15.95 -23.49 21.31
C ARG A 203 -15.98 -22.06 20.76
N PRO A 204 -15.63 -21.82 19.49
CA PRO A 204 -15.67 -20.48 18.91
C PRO A 204 -17.09 -19.94 18.84
N ALA A 205 -17.27 -18.68 19.23
CA ALA A 205 -18.51 -17.95 18.98
C ALA A 205 -18.42 -17.26 17.62
N SER A 206 -19.42 -17.41 16.76
CA SER A 206 -19.43 -16.77 15.45
C SER A 206 -20.83 -16.25 15.10
N GLY A 207 -20.89 -15.25 14.22
CA GLY A 207 -22.16 -14.74 13.73
C GLY A 207 -22.03 -13.86 12.49
N PRO A 208 -23.16 -13.53 11.85
CA PRO A 208 -23.19 -12.57 10.75
C PRO A 208 -23.02 -11.14 11.27
N LEU A 209 -22.46 -10.28 10.43
CA LEU A 209 -22.35 -8.83 10.64
C LEU A 209 -22.74 -8.13 9.32
N ARG A 210 -23.46 -7.01 9.42
CA ARG A 210 -23.67 -6.11 8.28
C ARG A 210 -23.01 -4.77 8.58
N VAL A 211 -22.14 -4.33 7.69
CA VAL A 211 -21.48 -3.03 7.77
C VAL A 211 -22.11 -2.09 6.74
N ARG A 212 -22.48 -0.89 7.20
CA ARG A 212 -23.05 0.18 6.38
C ARG A 212 -21.98 1.23 6.02
N GLY A 213 -20.81 0.77 5.52
CA GLY A 213 -19.66 1.63 5.22
C GLY A 213 -19.77 2.40 3.90
N VAL A 214 -18.69 3.09 3.50
CA VAL A 214 -18.59 3.78 2.21
C VAL A 214 -18.31 2.77 1.10
N SER A 215 -19.18 2.69 0.10
CA SER A 215 -18.91 1.97 -1.14
C SER A 215 -17.85 2.74 -1.95
N VAL A 216 -16.57 2.38 -1.82
CA VAL A 216 -15.55 2.84 -2.76
C VAL A 216 -15.59 1.90 -3.97
N PRO A 217 -16.02 2.36 -5.15
CA PRO A 217 -16.05 1.51 -6.33
C PRO A 217 -14.64 1.15 -6.76
N LEU A 218 -14.48 -0.06 -7.30
CA LEU A 218 -13.25 -0.46 -7.98
C LEU A 218 -12.98 0.50 -9.13
N ALA A 219 -11.77 1.07 -9.19
CA ALA A 219 -11.36 1.97 -10.26
C ALA A 219 -9.82 1.95 -10.43
N VAL A 220 -9.40 2.10 -11.68
CA VAL A 220 -8.03 2.46 -12.06
C VAL A 220 -8.02 3.95 -12.42
N GLN A 221 -7.22 4.73 -11.70
CA GLN A 221 -7.14 6.19 -11.80
C GLN A 221 -5.73 6.64 -12.16
N ALA A 222 -5.60 7.86 -12.68
CA ALA A 222 -4.31 8.47 -13.02
C ALA A 222 -3.38 7.51 -13.81
N LEU A 223 -3.96 6.77 -14.77
CA LEU A 223 -3.19 5.91 -15.66
C LEU A 223 -2.41 6.79 -16.62
N ALA A 224 -1.09 6.59 -16.67
CA ALA A 224 -0.18 7.29 -17.57
C ALA A 224 1.01 6.40 -17.92
N THR A 225 1.56 6.60 -19.12
CA THR A 225 2.76 5.92 -19.62
C THR A 225 3.83 6.96 -19.89
N MET A 226 5.04 6.73 -19.40
CA MET A 226 6.17 7.64 -19.60
C MET A 226 7.48 6.88 -19.90
N PRO A 227 8.17 7.19 -21.01
CA PRO A 227 7.70 8.03 -22.11
C PRO A 227 6.53 7.37 -22.89
N GLU A 228 5.74 8.15 -23.62
CA GLU A 228 4.67 7.62 -24.49
C GLU A 228 5.20 7.00 -25.79
N THR A 229 6.44 7.32 -26.14
CA THR A 229 7.17 6.72 -27.27
C THR A 229 8.46 6.11 -26.74
N ILE A 230 8.71 4.86 -27.11
CA ILE A 230 9.95 4.13 -26.78
C ILE A 230 10.72 3.76 -28.04
N THR A 231 12.04 3.73 -27.90
CA THR A 231 13.04 3.39 -28.92
C THR A 231 13.87 2.21 -28.43
N PRO A 232 13.32 0.98 -28.38
CA PRO A 232 13.96 -0.18 -27.75
C PRO A 232 15.12 -0.72 -28.61
N ASN A 233 16.24 -0.01 -28.58
CA ASN A 233 17.47 -0.29 -29.33
C ASN A 233 18.67 -0.58 -28.40
N GLY A 234 18.51 -0.43 -27.08
CA GLY A 234 19.50 -0.73 -26.06
C GLY A 234 20.55 0.37 -25.84
N ASP A 235 20.29 1.59 -26.29
CA ASP A 235 21.21 2.72 -26.14
C ASP A 235 21.06 3.46 -24.79
N GLY A 236 20.09 3.06 -23.96
CA GLY A 236 19.78 3.63 -22.66
C GLY A 236 18.84 4.84 -22.70
N GLN A 237 18.42 5.31 -23.88
CA GLN A 237 17.43 6.37 -24.06
C GLN A 237 16.09 5.78 -24.48
N SER A 238 15.07 6.00 -23.65
CA SER A 238 13.68 5.62 -23.96
C SER A 238 13.49 4.16 -24.37
N ASP A 239 14.33 3.22 -23.90
CA ASP A 239 14.24 1.79 -24.25
C ASP A 239 12.98 1.09 -23.74
N ALA A 240 12.41 1.60 -22.65
CA ALA A 240 11.25 1.01 -21.98
C ALA A 240 10.33 2.11 -21.45
N ALA A 241 9.05 1.76 -21.29
CA ALA A 241 8.05 2.66 -20.75
C ALA A 241 7.71 2.29 -19.30
N THR A 242 7.54 3.32 -18.46
CA THR A 242 6.97 3.17 -17.12
C THR A 242 5.49 3.50 -17.17
N VAL A 243 4.67 2.52 -16.83
CA VAL A 243 3.22 2.65 -16.65
C VAL A 243 2.96 2.97 -15.20
N SER A 244 2.23 4.04 -14.91
CA SER A 244 1.84 4.44 -13.55
C SER A 244 0.32 4.48 -13.43
N TYR A 245 -0.23 4.04 -12.30
CA TYR A 245 -1.66 4.05 -12.04
C TYR A 245 -1.96 4.07 -10.54
N ARG A 246 -3.20 4.43 -10.17
CA ARG A 246 -3.73 4.34 -8.81
C ARG A 246 -4.93 3.40 -8.76
N LEU A 247 -4.90 2.45 -7.83
CA LEU A 247 -5.97 1.48 -7.58
C LEU A 247 -6.77 1.88 -6.33
N THR A 248 -8.11 1.88 -6.42
CA THR A 248 -8.99 2.29 -5.29
C THR A 248 -9.29 1.16 -4.30
N VAL A 249 -9.29 -0.10 -4.75
CA VAL A 249 -9.62 -1.30 -3.95
C VAL A 249 -8.67 -2.43 -4.31
N ALA A 250 -8.31 -3.31 -3.36
CA ALA A 250 -7.42 -4.44 -3.64
C ALA A 250 -8.01 -5.35 -4.73
N ALA A 251 -7.18 -5.74 -5.70
CA ALA A 251 -7.59 -6.54 -6.84
C ALA A 251 -6.40 -7.31 -7.44
N ASN A 252 -6.68 -8.35 -8.22
CA ASN A 252 -5.69 -8.92 -9.14
C ASN A 252 -5.57 -7.97 -10.34
N VAL A 253 -4.35 -7.50 -10.60
CA VAL A 253 -4.05 -6.58 -11.70
C VAL A 253 -3.28 -7.32 -12.79
N THR A 254 -3.70 -7.11 -14.03
CA THR A 254 -2.97 -7.50 -15.24
C THR A 254 -2.64 -6.22 -16.02
N VAL A 255 -1.40 -6.10 -16.50
CA VAL A 255 -0.95 -5.02 -17.39
C VAL A 255 -0.46 -5.65 -18.68
N GLU A 256 -1.15 -5.36 -19.77
CA GLU A 256 -0.94 -5.94 -21.10
C GLU A 256 -0.66 -4.86 -22.12
N VAL A 257 0.15 -5.17 -23.11
CA VAL A 257 0.28 -4.39 -24.34
C VAL A 257 -0.61 -5.07 -25.38
N VAL A 258 -1.54 -4.32 -25.96
CA VAL A 258 -2.45 -4.79 -26.98
C VAL A 258 -2.23 -4.03 -28.29
N ASP A 259 -2.33 -4.74 -29.40
CA ASP A 259 -2.26 -4.13 -30.73
C ASP A 259 -3.58 -3.45 -31.13
N ALA A 260 -3.61 -2.87 -32.33
CA ALA A 260 -4.80 -2.20 -32.87
C ALA A 260 -6.02 -3.14 -33.08
N ALA A 261 -5.80 -4.46 -33.12
CA ALA A 261 -6.87 -5.45 -33.19
C ALA A 261 -7.36 -5.87 -31.78
N GLY A 262 -6.75 -5.35 -30.71
CA GLY A 262 -7.03 -5.69 -29.32
C GLY A 262 -6.41 -7.02 -28.88
N VAL A 263 -5.44 -7.55 -29.63
CA VAL A 263 -4.72 -8.78 -29.29
C VAL A 263 -3.57 -8.45 -28.33
N THR A 264 -3.48 -9.18 -27.23
CA THR A 264 -2.34 -9.08 -26.30
C THR A 264 -1.06 -9.55 -26.99
N VAL A 265 -0.10 -8.65 -27.16
CA VAL A 265 1.22 -8.92 -27.75
C VAL A 265 2.33 -9.00 -26.70
N ALA A 266 2.11 -8.43 -25.51
CA ALA A 266 3.00 -8.59 -24.36
C ALA A 266 2.23 -8.45 -23.04
N THR A 267 2.77 -9.05 -21.97
CA THR A 267 2.22 -8.93 -20.61
C THR A 267 3.31 -8.49 -19.65
N ALA A 268 3.16 -7.31 -19.08
CA ALA A 268 4.11 -6.76 -18.10
C ALA A 268 3.80 -7.22 -16.67
N VAL A 269 2.52 -7.46 -16.36
CA VAL A 269 2.05 -7.97 -15.07
C VAL A 269 0.93 -8.97 -15.33
N ASP A 270 1.02 -10.20 -14.81
CA ASP A 270 -0.04 -11.22 -14.93
C ASP A 270 -0.72 -11.46 -13.58
N ARG A 271 -1.98 -11.00 -13.45
CA ARG A 271 -2.91 -11.32 -12.35
C ARG A 271 -2.29 -11.22 -10.95
N VAL A 272 -1.51 -10.18 -10.69
CA VAL A 272 -0.83 -9.98 -9.41
C VAL A 272 -1.76 -9.32 -8.41
N TRP A 273 -1.89 -9.90 -7.21
CA TRP A 273 -2.66 -9.30 -6.13
C TRP A 273 -2.04 -7.99 -5.67
N THR A 274 -2.78 -6.90 -5.83
CA THR A 274 -2.28 -5.53 -5.67
C THR A 274 -3.15 -4.78 -4.66
N ARG A 275 -2.52 -4.15 -3.67
CA ARG A 275 -3.21 -3.34 -2.64
C ARG A 275 -3.69 -2.00 -3.20
N PRO A 276 -4.66 -1.30 -2.58
CA PRO A 276 -5.00 0.07 -2.96
C PRO A 276 -3.78 0.99 -2.85
N GLY A 277 -3.65 1.96 -3.77
CA GLY A 277 -2.50 2.88 -3.78
C GLY A 277 -1.98 3.16 -5.18
N LYS A 278 -0.83 3.85 -5.24
CA LYS A 278 -0.10 4.12 -6.50
C LYS A 278 0.81 2.94 -6.81
N HIS A 279 0.86 2.56 -8.08
CA HIS A 279 1.65 1.43 -8.58
C HIS A 279 2.30 1.78 -9.90
N THR A 280 3.35 1.05 -10.22
CA THR A 280 4.05 1.15 -11.49
C THR A 280 4.30 -0.23 -12.08
N ALA A 281 4.36 -0.30 -13.40
CA ALA A 281 4.83 -1.47 -14.16
C ALA A 281 5.76 -1.00 -15.27
N THR A 282 6.74 -1.83 -15.63
CA THR A 282 7.64 -1.55 -16.74
C THR A 282 7.20 -2.35 -17.95
N VAL A 283 7.06 -1.69 -19.09
CA VAL A 283 6.82 -2.32 -20.39
C VAL A 283 8.12 -2.24 -21.19
N ASP A 284 8.70 -3.41 -21.45
CA ASP A 284 9.87 -3.56 -22.32
C ASP A 284 9.41 -3.72 -23.77
N GLY A 285 9.95 -2.87 -24.65
CA GLY A 285 9.62 -2.85 -26.07
C GLY A 285 10.48 -3.77 -26.95
N VAL A 286 11.46 -4.48 -26.39
CA VAL A 286 12.47 -5.21 -27.19
C VAL A 286 11.86 -6.18 -28.20
N ASN A 287 10.77 -6.85 -27.84
CA ASN A 287 10.07 -7.82 -28.69
C ASN A 287 8.82 -7.25 -29.39
N LEU A 288 8.56 -5.95 -29.23
CA LEU A 288 7.46 -5.26 -29.91
C LEU A 288 7.98 -4.74 -31.26
N PRO A 289 7.30 -5.08 -32.38
CA PRO A 289 7.50 -4.39 -33.65
C PRO A 289 7.26 -2.89 -33.54
N ASP A 290 7.76 -2.13 -34.51
CA ASP A 290 7.44 -0.71 -34.61
C ASP A 290 5.95 -0.54 -34.92
N GLY A 291 5.28 0.35 -34.19
CA GLY A 291 3.82 0.48 -34.25
C GLY A 291 3.20 1.23 -33.08
N MET A 292 1.89 1.39 -33.17
CA MET A 292 1.05 1.96 -32.11
C MET A 292 0.37 0.84 -31.33
N TYR A 293 0.40 0.97 -30.01
CA TYR A 293 -0.16 0.01 -29.06
C TYR A 293 -0.98 0.73 -27.99
N ASP A 294 -1.88 0.00 -27.36
CA ASP A 294 -2.48 0.39 -26.09
C ASP A 294 -1.90 -0.46 -24.96
N ILE A 295 -1.64 0.18 -23.83
CA ILE A 295 -1.35 -0.47 -22.56
C ILE A 295 -2.66 -0.58 -21.80
N LEU A 296 -3.14 -1.81 -21.62
CA LEU A 296 -4.39 -2.13 -20.94
C LEU A 296 -4.11 -2.58 -19.51
N VAL A 297 -4.64 -1.83 -18.54
CA VAL A 297 -4.63 -2.21 -17.12
C VAL A 297 -6.00 -2.76 -16.75
N ARG A 298 -6.07 -4.07 -16.47
CA ARG A 298 -7.28 -4.75 -15.99
C ARG A 298 -7.14 -5.02 -14.50
N ALA A 299 -8.13 -4.60 -13.71
CA ALA A 299 -8.21 -4.91 -12.29
C ALA A 299 -9.47 -5.73 -12.01
N ARG A 300 -9.32 -6.90 -11.38
CA ARG A 300 -10.42 -7.81 -11.03
C ARG A 300 -10.39 -8.19 -9.54
N THR A 301 -11.51 -8.01 -8.86
CA THR A 301 -11.70 -8.40 -7.46
C THR A 301 -12.06 -9.90 -7.32
N PRO A 302 -11.89 -10.52 -6.14
CA PRO A 302 -12.29 -11.91 -5.89
C PRO A 302 -13.79 -12.16 -6.10
N VAL A 303 -14.62 -11.13 -5.89
CA VAL A 303 -16.08 -11.19 -6.07
C VAL A 303 -16.51 -10.95 -7.52
N GLY A 304 -15.56 -10.86 -8.45
CA GLY A 304 -15.83 -10.81 -9.89
C GLY A 304 -16.04 -9.40 -10.48
N LEU A 305 -16.00 -8.33 -9.67
CA LEU A 305 -16.00 -6.96 -10.21
C LEU A 305 -14.71 -6.72 -11.00
N GLN A 306 -14.83 -6.10 -12.17
CA GLN A 306 -13.73 -5.84 -13.08
C GLN A 306 -13.82 -4.40 -13.63
N VAL A 307 -12.67 -3.74 -13.74
CA VAL A 307 -12.52 -2.48 -14.46
C VAL A 307 -11.30 -2.55 -15.36
N GLU A 308 -11.34 -1.80 -16.45
CA GLU A 308 -10.26 -1.72 -17.42
C GLU A 308 -10.00 -0.25 -17.76
N LYS A 309 -8.73 0.07 -18.00
CA LYS A 309 -8.33 1.39 -18.47
C LYS A 309 -7.11 1.27 -19.36
N SER A 310 -7.08 2.05 -20.42
CA SER A 310 -5.98 2.07 -21.39
C SER A 310 -5.29 3.43 -21.47
N THR A 311 -4.06 3.39 -21.98
CA THR A 311 -3.22 4.53 -22.36
C THR A 311 -2.33 4.08 -23.51
N SER A 312 -1.84 5.00 -24.34
CA SER A 312 -1.14 4.64 -25.57
C SER A 312 0.36 4.45 -25.35
N LEU A 313 0.96 3.63 -26.22
CA LEU A 313 2.40 3.42 -26.34
C LEU A 313 2.76 3.40 -27.83
N ARG A 314 3.79 4.15 -28.21
CA ARG A 314 4.39 4.10 -29.54
C ARG A 314 5.75 3.43 -29.45
N VAL A 315 6.02 2.51 -30.37
CA VAL A 315 7.32 1.85 -30.52
C VAL A 315 7.86 2.23 -31.88
N SER A 316 9.06 2.81 -31.92
CA SER A 316 9.75 3.09 -33.19
C SER A 316 11.25 3.01 -32.97
N ARG A 317 11.97 2.44 -33.92
CA ARG A 317 13.45 2.39 -33.93
C ARG A 317 14.05 3.34 -34.96
N THR A 318 13.25 4.28 -35.47
CA THR A 318 13.68 5.25 -36.50
C THR A 318 14.75 6.21 -35.96
N LEU A 319 14.59 6.71 -34.73
CA LEU A 319 15.57 7.56 -34.05
C LEU A 319 16.34 6.73 -33.00
N GLY A 320 17.66 6.69 -33.13
CA GLY A 320 18.56 6.11 -32.13
C GLY A 320 19.14 7.17 -31.19
N LEU A 321 20.36 6.89 -30.68
CA LEU A 321 21.00 7.67 -29.65
C LEU A 321 21.16 9.14 -30.06
N VAL A 322 20.56 10.05 -29.29
CA VAL A 322 20.84 11.48 -29.40
C VAL A 322 21.92 11.87 -28.41
N SER A 323 22.90 12.65 -28.85
CA SER A 323 24.00 13.10 -28.00
C SER A 323 24.28 14.58 -28.20
N VAL A 324 24.81 15.20 -27.15
CA VAL A 324 25.20 16.60 -27.16
C VAL A 324 26.61 16.70 -26.58
N THR A 325 27.53 17.34 -27.33
CA THR A 325 28.91 17.55 -26.89
C THR A 325 29.38 18.94 -27.28
N PRO A 326 29.96 19.72 -26.35
CA PRO A 326 30.03 19.48 -24.90
C PRO A 326 28.64 19.63 -24.25
N ASP A 327 28.47 19.07 -23.05
CA ASP A 327 27.27 19.29 -22.21
C ASP A 327 27.27 20.68 -21.54
N LEU A 328 28.44 21.32 -21.45
CA LEU A 328 28.64 22.71 -21.05
C LEU A 328 29.18 23.57 -22.20
N PHE A 329 28.41 24.58 -22.57
CA PHE A 329 28.52 25.32 -23.81
C PHE A 329 28.63 26.83 -23.53
N SER A 330 29.60 27.50 -24.15
CA SER A 330 29.86 28.93 -23.95
C SER A 330 29.85 29.67 -25.30
N PRO A 331 28.69 30.14 -25.79
CA PRO A 331 28.57 30.79 -27.10
C PRO A 331 29.07 32.25 -27.13
N ASN A 332 30.33 32.49 -26.77
CA ASN A 332 30.90 33.84 -26.61
C ASN A 332 31.85 34.26 -27.75
N GLY A 333 32.24 33.34 -28.63
CA GLY A 333 33.07 33.57 -29.81
C GLY A 333 34.58 33.56 -29.56
N ASP A 334 35.05 33.04 -28.42
CA ASP A 334 36.48 33.00 -28.05
C ASP A 334 37.24 31.76 -28.56
N GLY A 335 36.55 30.87 -29.27
CA GLY A 335 37.04 29.62 -29.84
C GLY A 335 36.96 28.41 -28.90
N ARG A 336 36.42 28.55 -27.67
CA ARG A 336 36.31 27.45 -26.71
C ARG A 336 34.86 27.14 -26.39
N ASN A 337 34.45 25.90 -26.66
CA ASN A 337 33.08 25.43 -26.41
C ASN A 337 31.99 26.37 -26.97
N ASP A 338 32.32 27.11 -28.03
CA ASP A 338 31.43 28.02 -28.75
C ASP A 338 30.41 27.30 -29.64
N ARG A 339 30.60 25.99 -29.83
CA ARG A 339 29.79 25.13 -30.68
C ARG A 339 29.32 23.92 -29.89
N LEU A 340 28.06 23.61 -30.09
CA LEU A 340 27.37 22.44 -29.59
C LEU A 340 27.25 21.45 -30.75
N GLN A 341 27.90 20.30 -30.66
CA GLN A 341 27.73 19.20 -31.58
C GLN A 341 26.56 18.33 -31.11
N ILE A 342 25.56 18.19 -31.96
CA ILE A 342 24.36 17.40 -31.74
C ILE A 342 24.47 16.18 -32.63
N GLY A 343 24.70 15.00 -32.04
CA GLY A 343 24.76 13.72 -32.75
C GLY A 343 23.43 12.98 -32.66
N PHE A 344 23.05 12.28 -33.72
CA PHE A 344 21.87 11.41 -33.73
C PHE A 344 22.05 10.29 -34.76
N GLU A 345 21.35 9.18 -34.56
CA GLU A 345 21.35 8.04 -35.50
C GLU A 345 19.96 7.81 -36.06
N LEU A 346 19.89 7.52 -37.36
CA LEU A 346 18.65 7.17 -38.05
C LEU A 346 18.78 5.77 -38.66
N THR A 347 17.74 4.94 -38.51
CA THR A 347 17.70 3.63 -39.18
C THR A 347 17.10 3.68 -40.58
N VAL A 348 16.32 4.73 -40.87
CA VAL A 348 15.70 5.02 -42.16
C VAL A 348 15.83 6.52 -42.49
N ALA A 349 15.66 6.89 -43.75
CA ALA A 349 15.63 8.30 -44.13
C ALA A 349 14.38 8.99 -43.53
N ALA A 350 14.56 10.19 -42.95
CA ALA A 350 13.48 10.91 -42.29
C ALA A 350 13.72 12.42 -42.24
N GLU A 351 12.64 13.19 -42.08
CA GLU A 351 12.72 14.61 -41.75
C GLU A 351 13.13 14.76 -40.28
N VAL A 352 14.14 15.58 -40.03
CA VAL A 352 14.71 15.84 -38.72
C VAL A 352 14.60 17.32 -38.39
N SER A 353 13.99 17.61 -37.24
CA SER A 353 13.88 18.93 -36.65
C SER A 353 14.68 18.99 -35.36
N ILE A 354 15.68 19.87 -35.31
CA ILE A 354 16.45 20.13 -34.08
C ILE A 354 15.86 21.36 -33.41
N ARG A 355 15.39 21.21 -32.18
CA ARG A 355 14.77 22.26 -31.37
C ARG A 355 15.51 22.44 -30.05
N ILE A 356 15.59 23.67 -29.59
CA ILE A 356 16.19 24.01 -28.29
C ILE A 356 15.09 24.47 -27.36
N LEU A 357 14.99 23.81 -26.20
CA LEU A 357 13.96 24.05 -25.20
C LEU A 357 14.56 24.62 -23.91
N ARG A 358 13.81 25.51 -23.28
CA ARG A 358 14.02 25.97 -21.90
C ARG A 358 12.69 25.90 -21.16
N ASP A 359 12.64 25.20 -20.04
CA ASP A 359 11.42 25.03 -19.23
C ASP A 359 10.21 24.57 -20.07
N GLY A 360 10.45 23.63 -21.00
CA GLY A 360 9.43 23.09 -21.91
C GLY A 360 9.02 24.02 -23.07
N ARG A 361 9.61 25.22 -23.20
CA ARG A 361 9.30 26.18 -24.27
C ARG A 361 10.40 26.24 -25.31
N TRP A 362 10.00 26.33 -26.57
CA TRP A 362 10.93 26.50 -27.69
C TRP A 362 11.60 27.87 -27.64
N VAL A 363 12.93 27.88 -27.73
CA VAL A 363 13.74 29.11 -27.74
C VAL A 363 14.60 29.27 -28.99
N ALA A 364 14.85 28.18 -29.72
CA ALA A 364 15.49 28.17 -31.04
C ALA A 364 15.11 26.92 -31.84
N SER A 365 15.10 27.03 -33.16
CA SER A 365 14.94 25.93 -34.11
C SER A 365 16.09 25.99 -35.13
N PRO A 366 17.29 25.54 -34.74
CA PRO A 366 18.48 25.76 -35.56
C PRO A 366 18.54 24.93 -36.84
N HIS A 367 17.73 23.87 -36.96
CA HIS A 367 17.79 22.98 -38.10
C HIS A 367 16.47 22.26 -38.35
N ASP A 368 16.11 22.17 -39.63
CA ASP A 368 15.02 21.33 -40.16
C ASP A 368 15.48 20.84 -41.54
N ALA A 369 15.68 19.53 -41.73
CA ALA A 369 16.14 18.94 -43.00
C ALA A 369 15.84 17.44 -43.08
N ILE A 370 15.88 16.87 -44.30
CA ILE A 370 15.80 15.43 -44.51
C ILE A 370 17.21 14.84 -44.43
N TYR A 371 17.34 13.74 -43.68
CA TYR A 371 18.56 12.96 -43.55
C TYR A 371 18.33 11.53 -44.03
N GLU A 372 19.37 10.91 -44.61
CA GLU A 372 19.38 9.50 -44.95
C GLU A 372 19.58 8.62 -43.70
N ALA A 373 19.43 7.30 -43.83
CA ALA A 373 19.82 6.38 -42.76
C ALA A 373 21.32 6.49 -42.42
N GLY A 374 21.66 6.40 -41.13
CA GLY A 374 23.03 6.45 -40.62
C GLY A 374 23.22 7.40 -39.45
N ALA A 375 24.48 7.53 -39.01
CA ALA A 375 24.88 8.46 -37.97
C ALA A 375 25.12 9.85 -38.56
N HIS A 376 24.56 10.88 -37.92
CA HIS A 376 24.63 12.26 -38.34
C HIS A 376 25.05 13.17 -37.21
N SER A 377 25.55 14.34 -37.57
CA SER A 377 25.82 15.39 -36.60
C SER A 377 25.52 16.77 -37.16
N PHE A 378 25.09 17.66 -36.28
CA PHE A 378 24.82 19.06 -36.56
C PHE A 378 25.54 19.95 -35.55
N GLU A 379 26.27 20.95 -36.03
CA GLU A 379 26.94 21.92 -35.17
C GLU A 379 26.11 23.20 -35.04
N TRP A 380 25.84 23.60 -33.80
CA TRP A 380 25.13 24.84 -33.49
C TRP A 380 25.97 25.76 -32.62
N ASN A 381 26.03 27.04 -32.97
CA ASN A 381 26.81 28.05 -32.24
C ASN A 381 25.99 28.85 -31.23
N GLY A 382 24.77 28.43 -30.88
CA GLY A 382 23.94 29.11 -29.88
C GLY A 382 23.13 30.29 -30.45
N ALA A 383 23.06 30.43 -31.78
CA ALA A 383 22.29 31.48 -32.44
C ALA A 383 20.78 31.24 -32.32
N ARG A 384 20.04 32.32 -32.04
CA ARG A 384 18.57 32.40 -32.04
C ARG A 384 18.10 33.74 -32.62
N ALA A 385 16.80 33.88 -32.88
CA ALA A 385 16.23 35.12 -33.45
C ALA A 385 16.57 36.39 -32.62
N ALA A 386 16.63 36.27 -31.29
CA ALA A 386 16.97 37.35 -30.37
C ALA A 386 18.46 37.36 -29.95
N GLY A 387 19.37 36.97 -30.85
CA GLY A 387 20.82 36.99 -30.63
C GLY A 387 21.38 35.64 -30.19
N ARG A 388 22.21 35.63 -29.14
CA ARG A 388 22.76 34.39 -28.56
C ARG A 388 21.86 33.81 -27.47
N LEU A 389 22.05 32.52 -27.19
CA LEU A 389 21.50 31.88 -26.02
C LEU A 389 22.01 32.58 -24.75
N ARG A 390 21.17 32.63 -23.71
CA ARG A 390 21.53 33.19 -22.41
C ARG A 390 21.99 32.06 -21.50
N ASP A 391 22.69 32.41 -20.43
CA ASP A 391 23.08 31.44 -19.42
C ASP A 391 21.86 30.72 -18.82
N GLY A 392 22.02 29.42 -18.57
CA GLY A 392 21.00 28.55 -17.98
C GLY A 392 20.99 27.14 -18.54
N SER A 393 20.07 26.32 -18.03
CA SER A 393 19.85 24.94 -18.46
C SER A 393 18.84 24.85 -19.61
N TYR A 394 19.14 23.98 -20.56
CA TYR A 394 18.38 23.78 -21.79
C TYR A 394 18.31 22.28 -22.13
N SER A 395 17.48 21.96 -23.11
CA SER A 395 17.48 20.65 -23.77
C SER A 395 17.54 20.83 -25.28
N VAL A 396 18.37 20.02 -25.94
CA VAL A 396 18.24 19.74 -27.37
C VAL A 396 17.16 18.68 -27.51
N VAL A 397 16.19 18.93 -28.38
CA VAL A 397 15.18 17.95 -28.80
C VAL A 397 15.43 17.67 -30.27
N VAL A 398 15.74 16.43 -30.59
CA VAL A 398 15.77 15.94 -31.97
C VAL A 398 14.43 15.26 -32.21
N GLU A 399 13.61 15.86 -33.07
CA GLU A 399 12.33 15.33 -33.51
C GLU A 399 12.48 14.75 -34.91
N VAL A 400 11.92 13.57 -35.14
CA VAL A 400 12.01 12.84 -36.40
C VAL A 400 10.61 12.44 -36.86
N SER A 401 10.32 12.59 -38.15
CA SER A 401 9.10 12.07 -38.76
C SER A 401 9.18 10.56 -38.97
N ASP A 402 8.30 9.79 -38.33
CA ASP A 402 8.14 8.36 -38.58
C ASP A 402 6.84 8.09 -39.35
N GLU A 403 6.90 7.27 -40.41
CA GLU A 403 5.74 6.99 -41.26
C GLU A 403 4.66 6.16 -40.56
N VAL A 404 5.02 5.38 -39.53
CA VAL A 404 4.14 4.45 -38.82
C VAL A 404 3.54 5.10 -37.58
N VAL A 405 4.36 5.77 -36.76
CA VAL A 405 3.94 6.29 -35.45
C VAL A 405 3.90 7.82 -35.34
N GLY A 406 4.21 8.52 -36.44
CA GLY A 406 4.25 9.99 -36.50
C GLY A 406 5.53 10.57 -35.90
N ALA A 407 5.48 11.82 -35.43
CA ALA A 407 6.66 12.46 -34.85
C ALA A 407 7.13 11.74 -33.57
N ILE A 408 8.41 11.36 -33.56
CA ILE A 408 9.13 10.82 -32.41
C ILE A 408 10.22 11.80 -31.99
N SER A 409 10.60 11.82 -30.71
CA SER A 409 11.67 12.72 -30.27
C SER A 409 12.46 12.18 -29.09
N ALA A 410 13.71 12.61 -29.01
CA ALA A 410 14.56 12.41 -27.85
C ALA A 410 15.13 13.75 -27.38
N ALA A 411 15.25 13.92 -26.07
CA ALA A 411 15.66 15.16 -25.42
C ALA A 411 16.92 14.96 -24.59
N VAL A 412 17.97 15.73 -24.88
CA VAL A 412 19.26 15.66 -24.19
C VAL A 412 19.56 17.02 -23.53
N PRO A 413 19.86 17.06 -22.22
CA PRO A 413 20.14 18.31 -21.53
C PRO A 413 21.53 18.88 -21.86
N PHE A 414 21.64 20.21 -21.82
CA PHE A 414 22.92 20.93 -21.84
C PHE A 414 22.82 22.25 -21.08
N THR A 415 23.95 22.86 -20.74
CA THR A 415 24.03 24.15 -20.05
C THR A 415 24.73 25.18 -20.92
N SER A 416 24.13 26.36 -21.06
CA SER A 416 24.79 27.55 -21.59
C SER A 416 25.39 28.33 -20.43
N ASP A 417 26.67 28.67 -20.53
CA ASP A 417 27.38 29.50 -19.54
C ASP A 417 28.45 30.34 -20.22
N THR A 418 28.23 31.65 -20.24
CA THR A 418 29.16 32.65 -20.80
C THR A 418 29.86 33.49 -19.72
N THR A 419 29.64 33.15 -18.45
CA THR A 419 30.10 33.95 -17.32
C THR A 419 31.46 33.47 -16.83
N ALA A 420 32.50 34.28 -17.00
CA ALA A 420 33.83 33.94 -16.51
C ALA A 420 33.93 33.91 -14.97
N PRO A 421 34.72 32.99 -14.41
CA PRO A 421 34.95 32.93 -12.97
C PRO A 421 35.64 34.20 -12.46
N ARG A 422 35.21 34.68 -11.30
CA ARG A 422 35.83 35.82 -10.63
C ARG A 422 36.98 35.33 -9.75
N VAL A 423 38.15 35.92 -9.95
CA VAL A 423 39.37 35.59 -9.21
C VAL A 423 39.85 36.79 -8.40
N ARG A 424 40.36 36.56 -7.19
CA ARG A 424 41.06 37.58 -6.39
C ARG A 424 42.28 36.99 -5.69
N LEU A 425 43.38 37.74 -5.69
CA LEU A 425 44.54 37.46 -4.84
C LEU A 425 44.33 38.13 -3.48
N LEU A 426 44.34 37.35 -2.40
CA LEU A 426 44.10 37.88 -1.05
C LEU A 426 45.40 38.37 -0.40
N PRO A 427 45.36 39.47 0.37
CA PRO A 427 46.51 39.93 1.16
C PRO A 427 46.76 38.95 2.32
N ALA A 428 47.89 38.23 2.29
CA ALA A 428 48.29 37.27 3.32
C ALA A 428 49.77 36.89 3.19
N ARG A 429 50.36 36.31 4.26
CA ARG A 429 51.63 35.57 4.19
C ARG A 429 51.42 34.34 3.28
N GLY A 430 51.98 34.37 2.08
CA GLY A 430 51.84 33.32 1.05
C GLY A 430 50.87 33.68 -0.08
N ILE A 431 50.51 32.69 -0.91
CA ILE A 431 49.62 32.88 -2.06
C ILE A 431 48.25 32.27 -1.73
N ARG A 432 47.24 33.12 -1.56
CA ARG A 432 45.85 32.74 -1.37
C ARG A 432 45.02 33.33 -2.51
N VAL A 433 44.25 32.48 -3.17
CA VAL A 433 43.40 32.84 -4.30
C VAL A 433 41.95 32.57 -3.91
N SER A 434 41.07 33.56 -4.04
CA SER A 434 39.62 33.37 -3.99
C SER A 434 39.11 33.16 -5.41
N VAL A 435 38.23 32.18 -5.61
CA VAL A 435 37.52 31.93 -6.87
C VAL A 435 36.02 31.82 -6.63
N SER A 436 35.19 32.33 -7.54
CA SER A 436 33.72 32.35 -7.41
C SER A 436 33.05 30.99 -7.54
N GLU A 437 33.70 30.02 -8.19
CA GLU A 437 33.12 28.75 -8.59
C GLU A 437 34.22 27.71 -8.89
N PRO A 438 33.85 26.45 -9.19
CA PRO A 438 34.82 25.44 -9.61
C PRO A 438 35.57 25.87 -10.87
N ALA A 439 36.91 25.81 -10.83
CA ALA A 439 37.75 26.25 -11.93
C ALA A 439 39.16 25.65 -11.85
N ILE A 440 39.86 25.62 -12.99
CA ILE A 440 41.31 25.41 -13.06
C ILE A 440 41.99 26.78 -12.98
N LEU A 441 42.86 26.94 -11.98
CA LEU A 441 43.71 28.12 -11.84
C LEU A 441 45.00 27.93 -12.63
N TYR A 442 45.29 28.82 -13.55
CA TYR A 442 46.57 28.96 -14.26
C TYR A 442 47.37 30.08 -13.61
N LEU A 443 48.44 29.70 -12.91
CA LEU A 443 49.31 30.62 -12.19
C LEU A 443 50.65 30.81 -12.90
N THR A 444 51.19 32.02 -12.81
CA THR A 444 52.60 32.31 -13.11
C THR A 444 53.21 33.00 -11.90
N ILE A 445 54.12 32.33 -11.21
CA ILE A 445 54.78 32.80 -10.00
C ILE A 445 56.27 32.97 -10.31
N ASP A 446 56.75 34.22 -10.34
CA ASP A 446 58.13 34.56 -10.69
C ASP A 446 58.62 33.88 -11.98
N GLY A 447 57.73 33.80 -12.98
CA GLY A 447 57.99 33.16 -14.27
C GLY A 447 57.64 31.67 -14.35
N ALA A 448 57.52 30.98 -13.21
CA ALA A 448 57.14 29.57 -13.17
C ALA A 448 55.63 29.36 -13.37
N ARG A 449 55.25 28.55 -14.36
CA ARG A 449 53.85 28.18 -14.61
C ARG A 449 53.39 27.07 -13.67
N ARG A 450 52.18 27.18 -13.12
CA ARG A 450 51.54 26.16 -12.27
C ARG A 450 50.05 26.10 -12.57
N GLU A 451 49.48 24.91 -12.37
CA GLU A 451 48.04 24.68 -12.49
C GLU A 451 47.50 24.15 -11.18
N ARG A 452 46.27 24.55 -10.83
CA ARG A 452 45.58 24.06 -9.65
C ARG A 452 44.09 23.95 -9.91
N GLU A 453 43.58 22.73 -9.89
CA GLU A 453 42.13 22.49 -9.88
C GLU A 453 41.52 22.92 -8.54
N VAL A 454 40.38 23.59 -8.63
CA VAL A 454 39.57 24.02 -7.49
C VAL A 454 38.15 23.47 -7.68
N LYS A 455 37.76 22.49 -6.87
CA LYS A 455 36.50 21.75 -7.03
C LYS A 455 35.26 22.49 -6.50
N ARG A 456 35.44 23.57 -5.73
CA ARG A 456 34.37 24.36 -5.12
C ARG A 456 34.79 25.83 -5.00
N ALA A 457 33.82 26.73 -5.11
CA ALA A 457 34.00 28.14 -4.81
C ALA A 457 34.69 28.37 -3.46
N GLY A 458 35.52 29.40 -3.36
CA GLY A 458 36.15 29.80 -2.10
C GLY A 458 37.63 30.10 -2.21
N VAL A 459 38.31 30.07 -1.06
CA VAL A 459 39.71 30.46 -0.94
C VAL A 459 40.61 29.22 -0.93
N VAL A 460 41.55 29.18 -1.87
CA VAL A 460 42.57 28.13 -1.95
C VAL A 460 43.96 28.69 -1.64
N ARG A 461 44.77 27.91 -0.92
CA ARG A 461 46.17 28.22 -0.68
C ARG A 461 47.02 27.54 -1.75
N ILE A 462 47.92 28.29 -2.37
CA ILE A 462 48.85 27.77 -3.36
C ILE A 462 50.17 27.47 -2.64
N PRO A 463 50.62 26.21 -2.63
CA PRO A 463 51.93 25.86 -2.07
C PRO A 463 53.04 26.57 -2.86
N TRP A 464 53.88 27.33 -2.16
CA TRP A 464 55.05 28.01 -2.72
C TRP A 464 56.10 28.19 -1.64
N SER A 465 57.34 27.77 -1.93
CA SER A 465 58.50 27.99 -1.06
C SER A 465 59.16 29.34 -1.41
N GLY A 466 59.31 30.21 -0.41
CA GLY A 466 59.96 31.51 -0.57
C GLY A 466 59.01 32.69 -0.86
N ALA A 467 59.61 33.86 -1.08
CA ALA A 467 58.89 35.11 -1.34
C ALA A 467 58.53 35.23 -2.83
N ALA A 468 57.26 35.11 -3.18
CA ALA A 468 56.79 35.39 -4.54
C ALA A 468 56.79 36.90 -4.83
N ARG A 469 57.60 37.36 -5.79
CA ARG A 469 57.70 38.78 -6.17
C ARG A 469 56.57 39.19 -7.11
N ARG A 470 56.19 38.31 -8.03
CA ARG A 470 55.10 38.49 -8.98
C ARG A 470 54.25 37.23 -9.06
N VAL A 471 52.96 37.39 -8.82
CA VAL A 471 51.97 36.32 -8.98
C VAL A 471 50.92 36.80 -9.97
N ARG A 472 50.77 36.10 -11.10
CA ARG A 472 49.66 36.25 -12.03
C ARG A 472 48.75 35.03 -11.93
N VAL A 473 47.44 35.23 -11.82
CA VAL A 473 46.44 34.16 -11.78
C VAL A 473 45.36 34.43 -12.81
N VAL A 474 44.96 33.36 -13.50
CA VAL A 474 43.78 33.28 -14.37
C VAL A 474 43.01 32.04 -13.94
N ALA A 475 41.68 32.10 -13.87
CA ALA A 475 40.83 30.93 -13.68
C ALA A 475 40.10 30.59 -14.97
N ARG A 476 39.84 29.31 -15.20
CA ARG A 476 38.96 28.80 -16.25
C ARG A 476 37.94 27.82 -15.67
N ASP A 477 36.67 28.02 -15.96
CA ASP A 477 35.60 27.10 -15.55
C ASP A 477 35.49 25.87 -16.49
N ALA A 478 34.48 25.04 -16.29
CA ALA A 478 34.20 23.88 -17.14
C ALA A 478 33.59 24.28 -18.51
N ALA A 479 32.97 25.46 -18.62
CA ALA A 479 32.43 26.00 -19.87
C ALA A 479 33.55 26.47 -20.80
N GLY A 480 34.75 26.72 -20.28
CA GLY A 480 35.87 27.30 -21.00
C GLY A 480 36.04 28.80 -20.78
N ASN A 481 35.13 29.46 -20.05
CA ASN A 481 35.22 30.90 -19.78
C ASN A 481 36.44 31.18 -18.91
N THR A 482 37.17 32.24 -19.27
CA THR A 482 38.45 32.58 -18.65
C THR A 482 38.37 33.94 -17.96
N SER A 483 38.77 33.99 -16.68
CA SER A 483 38.82 35.23 -15.92
C SER A 483 39.80 36.24 -16.50
N SER A 484 39.57 37.54 -16.28
CA SER A 484 40.64 38.53 -16.42
C SER A 484 41.83 38.15 -15.51
N PRO A 485 43.08 38.41 -15.95
CA PRO A 485 44.24 38.08 -15.13
C PRO A 485 44.35 39.00 -13.92
N VAL A 486 44.56 38.42 -12.74
CA VAL A 486 44.86 39.16 -11.51
C VAL A 486 46.35 39.07 -11.24
N VAL A 487 46.99 40.22 -11.03
CA VAL A 487 48.43 40.30 -10.75
C VAL A 487 48.66 40.92 -9.39
N ARG A 488 49.53 40.31 -8.59
CA ARG A 488 50.08 40.90 -7.37
C ARG A 488 51.59 41.03 -7.52
N LEU A 489 52.07 42.26 -7.36
CA LEU A 489 53.49 42.56 -7.18
C LEU A 489 53.74 42.73 -5.69
N ARG A 490 54.86 42.19 -5.21
CA ARG A 490 55.35 42.46 -3.86
C ARG A 490 56.29 43.65 -3.97
N ASP A 491 55.95 44.75 -3.29
CA ASP A 491 56.82 45.92 -3.23
C ASP A 491 58.15 45.54 -2.60
N SER A 492 59.25 45.86 -3.29
CA SER A 492 60.62 45.64 -2.83
C SER A 492 61.05 46.66 -1.76
N SER A 493 60.20 47.61 -1.37
CA SER A 493 60.49 48.68 -0.43
C SER A 493 60.19 48.38 1.04
N LEU A 494 59.65 47.20 1.37
CA LEU A 494 59.30 46.81 2.76
C LEU A 494 60.01 45.53 3.24
N ALA A 495 61.16 45.19 2.66
CA ALA A 495 62.04 44.11 3.15
C ALA A 495 63.20 44.69 3.98
N GLY A 496 62.86 45.40 5.05
CA GLY A 496 63.81 45.94 6.02
C GLY A 496 63.19 45.95 7.41
N GLU A 497 63.11 44.77 8.02
CA GLU A 497 63.24 44.53 9.46
C GLU A 497 63.83 43.13 9.66
#